data_AF-A0A7Z8Z6V4-F1
#
_entry.id   AF-A0A7Z8Z6V4-F1
#
_cell.length_a   1.000
_cell.length_b   1.000
_cell.length_c   1.000
_cell.angle_alpha   90.00
_cell.angle_beta   90.00
_cell.angle_gamma   90.00
#
_symmetry.space_group_name_H-M   'P 1'
#
loop_
_entity.id
_entity.type
_entity.pdbx_description
1 polymer ?
#
loop_
_entity_poly.entity_id
_entity_poly.type
_entity_poly.pdbx_seq_one_letter_code
_entity_poly.pdbx_strand_id
1 'polypeptide(L)'
;MADVERENTLLKQRYEKQRIAWAEQYANWQFEAQEHEKNSALTVSVAREQFRSDARFFEDCLAEVLSQTEWPRETLVTFEVRPDESMVWLDIDLPEIEDMPDKVYTVNARGTDITEKTMTQKAVRESYARHVHGCLMRLAAIVFQTLPFETVVLSGFTQRISKKTGYLEDEYILSCRIDRQNMEKINYTNLEDVDPIAVLSVQTLVRKMSATFLFQAIDPFTINAGTS
;
A
#
# COMPACT_ATOMS: atom_id res chain seq x y z
N MET A 1 32.07 44.90 -64.16
CA MET A 1 32.01 43.43 -64.01
C MET A 1 32.95 42.93 -62.92
N ALA A 2 34.22 43.37 -62.87
CA ALA A 2 35.18 42.95 -61.84
C ALA A 2 34.78 43.28 -60.38
N ASP A 3 34.12 44.42 -60.11
CA ASP A 3 33.68 44.78 -58.74
C ASP A 3 32.52 43.91 -58.24
N VAL A 4 31.58 43.54 -59.12
CA VAL A 4 30.43 42.69 -58.77
C VAL A 4 30.88 41.25 -58.46
N GLU A 5 31.89 40.74 -59.17
CA GLU A 5 32.48 39.42 -58.88
C GLU A 5 33.23 39.42 -57.54
N ARG A 6 33.96 40.50 -57.24
CA ARG A 6 34.67 40.66 -55.97
C ARG A 6 33.70 40.74 -54.78
N GLU A 7 32.61 41.49 -54.94
CA GLU A 7 31.55 41.61 -53.93
C GLU A 7 30.83 40.28 -53.69
N ASN A 8 30.47 39.55 -54.76
CA ASN A 8 29.90 38.21 -54.68
C ASN A 8 30.83 37.20 -53.99
N THR A 9 32.14 37.31 -54.21
CA THR A 9 33.13 36.42 -53.58
C THR A 9 33.24 36.71 -52.08
N LEU A 10 33.24 37.99 -51.68
CA LEU A 10 33.23 38.39 -50.28
C LEU A 10 31.94 37.99 -49.57
N LEU A 11 30.79 38.10 -50.24
CA LEU A 11 29.51 37.62 -49.74
C LEU A 11 29.55 36.11 -49.49
N LYS A 12 30.02 35.31 -50.46
CA LYS A 12 30.17 33.86 -50.30
C LYS A 12 31.06 33.49 -49.11
N GLN A 13 32.20 34.17 -48.95
CA GLN A 13 33.09 33.95 -47.81
C GLN A 13 32.45 34.32 -46.46
N ARG A 14 31.64 35.39 -46.42
CA ARG A 14 30.86 35.76 -45.22
C ARG A 14 29.79 34.73 -44.91
N TYR A 15 29.08 34.23 -45.92
CA TYR A 15 28.09 33.16 -45.76
C TYR A 15 28.72 31.86 -45.26
N GLU A 16 29.88 31.46 -45.80
CA GLU A 16 30.62 30.27 -45.32
C GLU A 16 31.07 30.43 -43.88
N LYS A 17 31.66 31.59 -43.52
CA LYS A 17 32.05 31.88 -42.13
C LYS A 17 30.86 31.87 -41.18
N GLN A 18 29.73 32.46 -41.58
CA GLN A 18 28.51 32.47 -40.76
C GLN A 18 27.93 31.06 -40.60
N ARG A 19 27.97 30.22 -41.65
CA ARG A 19 27.52 28.83 -41.57
C ARG A 19 28.40 27.99 -40.65
N ILE A 20 29.72 28.16 -40.70
CA ILE A 20 30.65 27.45 -39.82
C ILE A 20 30.42 27.88 -38.37
N ALA A 21 30.35 29.18 -38.10
CA ALA A 21 30.09 29.71 -36.77
C ALA A 21 28.72 29.24 -36.22
N TRP A 22 27.69 29.21 -37.05
CA TRP A 22 26.37 28.69 -36.67
C TRP A 22 26.40 27.20 -36.38
N ALA A 23 27.10 26.41 -37.20
CA ALA A 23 27.24 24.97 -36.99
C ALA A 23 28.01 24.64 -35.70
N GLU A 24 29.06 25.41 -35.38
CA GLU A 24 29.81 25.29 -34.12
C GLU A 24 28.93 25.65 -32.91
N GLN A 25 28.19 26.76 -32.97
CA GLN A 25 27.27 27.17 -31.91
C GLN A 25 26.16 26.14 -31.70
N TYR A 26 25.60 25.60 -32.78
CA TYR A 26 24.57 24.59 -32.71
C TYR A 26 25.09 23.27 -32.12
N ALA A 27 26.30 22.84 -32.51
CA ALA A 27 26.94 21.66 -31.94
C ALA A 27 27.23 21.83 -30.45
N ASN A 28 27.71 23.01 -30.04
CA ASN A 28 27.96 23.31 -28.63
C ASN A 28 26.66 23.35 -27.81
N TRP A 29 25.60 23.96 -28.35
CA TRP A 29 24.28 23.97 -27.71
C TRP A 29 23.69 22.56 -27.55
N GLN A 30 23.80 21.70 -28.57
CA GLN A 30 23.33 20.32 -28.47
C GLN A 30 24.12 19.51 -27.44
N PHE A 31 25.43 19.71 -27.38
CA PHE A 31 26.29 19.08 -26.37
C PHE A 31 25.90 19.53 -24.96
N GLU A 32 25.76 20.83 -24.73
CA GLU A 32 25.35 21.41 -23.43
C GLU A 32 23.94 20.94 -23.03
N ALA A 33 22.99 20.88 -23.96
CA ALA A 33 21.64 20.37 -23.71
C ALA A 33 21.67 18.89 -23.30
N GLN A 34 22.47 18.07 -23.98
CA GLN A 34 22.60 16.66 -23.67
C GLN A 34 23.30 16.41 -22.32
N GLU A 35 24.33 17.19 -21.99
CA GLU A 35 25.00 17.11 -20.68
C GLU A 35 24.08 17.58 -19.55
N HIS A 36 23.29 18.65 -19.77
CA HIS A 36 22.30 19.11 -18.82
C HIS A 36 21.20 18.06 -18.60
N GLU A 37 20.74 17.39 -19.66
CA GLU A 37 19.75 16.31 -19.58
C GLU A 37 20.30 15.11 -18.81
N LYS A 38 21.53 14.66 -19.10
CA LYS A 38 22.21 13.60 -18.33
C LYS A 38 22.36 13.97 -16.85
N ASN A 39 22.82 15.18 -16.55
CA ASN A 39 22.99 15.64 -15.16
C ASN A 39 21.64 15.77 -14.43
N SER A 40 20.60 16.22 -15.12
CA SER A 40 19.24 16.29 -14.58
C SER A 40 18.68 14.90 -14.30
N ALA A 41 18.85 13.96 -15.22
CA ALA A 41 18.43 12.57 -15.06
C ALA A 41 19.17 11.87 -13.90
N LEU A 42 20.48 12.09 -13.78
CA LEU A 42 21.31 11.60 -12.67
C LEU A 42 20.86 12.21 -11.33
N THR A 43 20.52 13.49 -11.31
CA THR A 43 20.02 14.18 -10.11
C THR A 43 18.65 13.64 -9.70
N VAL A 44 17.74 13.39 -10.65
CA VAL A 44 16.44 12.78 -10.39
C VAL A 44 16.57 11.34 -9.91
N SER A 45 17.49 10.54 -10.46
CA SER A 45 17.71 9.17 -10.00
C SER A 45 18.29 9.14 -8.58
N VAL A 46 19.27 10.00 -8.27
CA VAL A 46 19.85 10.11 -6.92
C VAL A 46 18.82 10.62 -5.91
N ALA A 47 18.02 11.63 -6.27
CA ALA A 47 16.95 12.13 -5.41
C ALA A 47 15.85 11.07 -5.20
N ARG A 48 15.55 10.24 -6.21
CA ARG A 48 14.64 9.09 -6.07
C ARG A 48 15.22 8.02 -5.16
N GLU A 49 16.52 7.74 -5.22
CA GLU A 49 17.19 6.79 -4.32
C GLU A 49 17.19 7.29 -2.87
N GLN A 50 17.44 8.58 -2.66
CA GLN A 50 17.37 9.22 -1.34
C GLN A 50 15.93 9.28 -0.81
N PHE A 51 14.97 9.61 -1.65
CA PHE A 51 13.55 9.54 -1.33
C PHE A 51 13.13 8.11 -0.97
N ARG A 52 13.61 7.10 -1.71
CA ARG A 52 13.44 5.67 -1.42
C ARG A 52 14.28 5.15 -0.26
N SER A 53 15.00 5.98 0.49
CA SER A 53 15.67 5.55 1.73
C SER A 53 15.24 6.37 2.94
N ASP A 54 14.42 7.41 2.75
CA ASP A 54 13.85 8.18 3.83
C ASP A 54 12.53 7.56 4.30
N ALA A 55 12.63 6.50 5.10
CA ALA A 55 11.47 5.83 5.70
C ALA A 55 10.57 6.83 6.44
N ARG A 56 11.14 7.82 7.12
CA ARG A 56 10.40 8.81 7.93
C ARG A 56 9.40 9.61 7.13
N PHE A 57 9.75 10.03 5.92
CA PHE A 57 8.81 10.77 5.06
C PHE A 57 7.54 9.94 4.79
N PHE A 58 7.72 8.67 4.43
CA PHE A 58 6.59 7.77 4.16
C PHE A 58 5.84 7.38 5.44
N GLU A 59 6.55 7.23 6.55
CA GLU A 59 5.95 7.00 7.87
C GLU A 59 5.05 8.17 8.27
N ASP A 60 5.50 9.41 8.09
CA ASP A 60 4.72 10.61 8.38
C ASP A 60 3.45 10.68 7.50
N CYS A 61 3.58 10.39 6.19
CA CYS A 61 2.42 10.33 5.28
C CYS A 61 1.41 9.27 5.70
N LEU A 62 1.86 8.07 6.07
CA LEU A 62 0.97 6.99 6.48
C LEU A 62 0.34 7.27 7.85
N ALA A 63 1.12 7.80 8.80
CA ALA A 63 0.63 8.22 10.11
C ALA A 63 -0.49 9.26 10.00
N GLU A 64 -0.31 10.26 9.13
CA GLU A 64 -1.32 11.30 8.89
C GLU A 64 -2.63 10.68 8.39
N VAL A 65 -2.59 9.84 7.35
CA VAL A 65 -3.80 9.22 6.80
C VAL A 65 -4.46 8.26 7.79
N LEU A 66 -3.68 7.47 8.53
CA LEU A 66 -4.22 6.57 9.56
C LEU A 66 -4.90 7.36 10.70
N SER A 67 -4.33 8.50 11.12
CA SER A 67 -4.92 9.34 12.17
C SER A 67 -6.27 9.96 11.78
N GLN A 68 -6.52 10.14 10.48
CA GLN A 68 -7.76 10.67 9.93
C GLN A 68 -8.77 9.56 9.58
N THR A 69 -8.36 8.30 9.64
CA THR A 69 -9.22 7.16 9.27
C THR A 69 -10.20 6.87 10.40
N GLU A 70 -11.50 7.07 10.12
CA GLU A 70 -12.55 6.70 11.07
C GLU A 70 -12.74 5.18 11.13
N TRP A 71 -12.72 4.63 12.34
CA TRP A 71 -13.00 3.22 12.59
C TRP A 71 -14.30 3.05 13.37
N PRO A 72 -15.15 2.07 13.02
CA PRO A 72 -16.34 1.74 13.80
C PRO A 72 -16.03 1.39 15.27
N ARG A 73 -14.82 0.89 15.53
CA ARG A 73 -14.24 0.65 16.85
C ARG A 73 -12.77 1.05 16.82
N GLU A 74 -12.24 1.56 17.92
CA GLU A 74 -10.81 1.85 18.07
C GLU A 74 -9.98 0.65 17.61
N THR A 75 -9.09 0.89 16.64
CA THR A 75 -8.21 -0.12 16.04
C THR A 75 -6.81 0.46 16.08
N LEU A 76 -5.95 -0.11 16.93
CA LEU A 76 -4.58 0.33 17.07
C LEU A 76 -3.71 -0.35 16.00
N VAL A 77 -2.87 0.45 15.36
CA VAL A 77 -1.99 -0.02 14.30
C VAL A 77 -0.59 0.48 14.60
N THR A 78 0.36 -0.45 14.70
CA THR A 78 1.78 -0.16 14.68
C THR A 78 2.32 -0.53 13.31
N PHE A 79 3.23 0.27 12.75
CA PHE A 79 3.75 -0.01 11.42
C PHE A 79 5.22 0.36 11.28
N GLU A 80 5.88 -0.27 10.31
CA GLU A 80 7.25 -0.01 9.90
C GLU A 80 7.27 0.10 8.37
N VAL A 81 7.88 1.18 7.84
CA VAL A 81 8.02 1.35 6.40
C VAL A 81 9.42 0.95 5.96
N ARG A 82 9.50 0.15 4.90
CA ARG A 82 10.75 -0.30 4.26
C ARG A 82 10.80 0.10 2.79
N PRO A 83 11.26 1.33 2.52
CA PRO A 83 11.27 1.86 1.17
C PRO A 83 12.17 1.08 0.19
N ASP A 84 13.28 0.52 0.69
CA ASP A 84 14.24 -0.31 -0.06
C ASP A 84 13.64 -1.64 -0.51
N GLU A 85 12.78 -2.24 0.32
CA GLU A 85 12.03 -3.45 0.00
C GLU A 85 10.70 -3.15 -0.73
N SER A 86 10.34 -1.88 -0.94
CA SER A 86 9.01 -1.46 -1.42
C SER A 86 7.88 -2.06 -0.58
N MET A 87 8.02 -1.98 0.76
CA MET A 87 7.19 -2.72 1.70
C MET A 87 6.74 -1.90 2.90
N VAL A 88 5.58 -2.24 3.45
CA VAL A 88 5.13 -1.78 4.77
C VAL A 88 4.73 -2.98 5.61
N TRP A 89 5.12 -2.99 6.88
CA TRP A 89 4.72 -3.98 7.88
C TRP A 89 3.76 -3.34 8.86
N LEU A 90 2.68 -4.05 9.21
CA LEU A 90 1.66 -3.57 10.13
C LEU A 90 1.33 -4.65 11.15
N ASP A 91 1.33 -4.27 12.42
CA ASP A 91 0.71 -5.00 13.52
C ASP A 91 -0.60 -4.33 13.90
N ILE A 92 -1.68 -5.11 13.94
CA ILE A 92 -3.05 -4.63 14.05
C ILE A 92 -3.71 -5.26 15.27
N ASP A 93 -4.14 -4.41 16.19
CA ASP A 93 -5.00 -4.80 17.30
C ASP A 93 -6.43 -5.01 16.77
N LEU A 94 -6.82 -6.28 16.64
CA LEU A 94 -8.12 -6.67 16.12
C LEU A 94 -9.12 -6.83 17.27
N PRO A 95 -10.41 -6.57 17.00
CA PRO A 95 -11.45 -6.82 17.99
C PRO A 95 -11.50 -8.30 18.39
N GLU A 96 -11.93 -8.56 19.61
CA GLU A 96 -12.25 -9.89 20.07
C GLU A 96 -13.61 -10.37 19.54
N ILE A 97 -13.79 -11.69 19.43
CA ILE A 97 -15.06 -12.27 18.98
C ILE A 97 -16.21 -11.96 19.93
N GLU A 98 -15.90 -11.76 21.22
CA GLU A 98 -16.85 -11.40 22.27
C GLU A 98 -17.54 -10.05 22.04
N ASP A 99 -16.94 -9.17 21.23
CA ASP A 99 -17.51 -7.86 20.91
C ASP A 99 -18.37 -7.86 19.65
N MET A 100 -18.45 -8.99 18.94
CA MET A 100 -19.28 -9.09 17.76
C MET A 100 -20.75 -9.18 18.14
N PRO A 101 -21.65 -8.54 17.36
CA PRO A 101 -23.09 -8.72 17.54
C PRO A 101 -23.47 -10.20 17.44
N ASP A 102 -24.25 -10.67 18.40
CA ASP A 102 -24.77 -12.04 18.47
C ASP A 102 -26.27 -12.12 18.15
N LYS A 103 -26.87 -11.00 17.74
CA LYS A 103 -28.30 -10.83 17.47
C LYS A 103 -28.53 -10.18 16.12
N VAL A 104 -29.58 -10.60 15.45
CA VAL A 104 -30.10 -9.96 14.24
C VAL A 104 -31.56 -9.59 14.43
N TYR A 105 -31.93 -8.45 13.87
CA TYR A 105 -33.30 -7.93 13.88
C TYR A 105 -33.92 -8.14 12.50
N THR A 106 -35.06 -8.84 12.45
CA THR A 106 -35.79 -9.09 11.20
C THR A 106 -37.22 -8.58 11.31
N VAL A 107 -37.73 -7.97 10.25
CA VAL A 107 -39.14 -7.59 10.19
C VAL A 107 -39.99 -8.85 10.01
N ASN A 108 -41.11 -8.96 10.74
CA ASN A 108 -42.03 -10.06 10.56
C ASN A 108 -42.59 -10.09 9.12
N ALA A 109 -43.11 -11.23 8.67
CA ALA A 109 -43.59 -11.39 7.29
C ALA A 109 -44.72 -10.40 6.88
N ARG A 110 -45.35 -9.74 7.86
CA ARG A 110 -46.41 -8.74 7.65
C ARG A 110 -45.92 -7.29 7.64
N GLY A 111 -44.65 -7.03 7.94
CA GLY A 111 -44.09 -5.67 7.96
C GLY A 111 -44.40 -4.85 9.21
N THR A 112 -45.01 -5.44 10.25
CA THR A 112 -45.58 -4.68 11.38
C THR A 112 -44.68 -4.62 12.61
N ASP A 113 -43.87 -5.66 12.82
CA ASP A 113 -43.09 -5.82 14.05
C ASP A 113 -41.65 -6.22 13.75
N ILE A 114 -40.72 -5.75 14.58
CA ILE A 114 -39.31 -6.16 14.57
C ILE A 114 -39.16 -7.36 15.52
N THR A 115 -38.58 -8.44 15.00
CA THR A 115 -38.28 -9.66 15.76
C THR A 115 -36.77 -9.80 15.96
N GLU A 116 -36.36 -9.96 17.22
CA GLU A 116 -34.97 -10.25 17.57
C GLU A 116 -34.72 -11.76 17.47
N LYS A 117 -33.61 -12.16 16.84
CA LYS A 117 -33.16 -13.55 16.77
C LYS A 117 -31.69 -13.64 17.13
N THR A 118 -31.37 -14.52 18.08
CA THR A 118 -29.98 -14.88 18.39
C THR A 118 -29.36 -15.61 17.21
N MET A 119 -28.15 -15.20 16.84
CA MET A 119 -27.36 -15.83 15.80
C MET A 119 -26.82 -17.19 16.28
N THR A 120 -26.61 -18.12 15.35
CA THR A 120 -25.87 -19.35 15.67
C THR A 120 -24.39 -19.00 15.93
N GLN A 121 -23.70 -19.79 16.76
CA GLN A 121 -22.26 -19.58 16.99
C GLN A 121 -21.45 -19.59 15.70
N LYS A 122 -21.83 -20.43 14.72
CA LYS A 122 -21.17 -20.46 13.41
C LYS A 122 -21.34 -19.13 12.68
N ALA A 123 -22.54 -18.54 12.71
CA ALA A 123 -22.82 -17.26 12.05
C ALA A 123 -22.06 -16.10 12.71
N VAL A 124 -21.93 -16.09 14.04
CA VAL A 124 -21.11 -15.10 14.75
C VAL A 124 -19.63 -15.24 14.36
N ARG A 125 -19.10 -16.47 14.36
CA ARG A 125 -17.71 -16.75 13.94
C ARG A 125 -17.44 -16.39 12.48
N GLU A 126 -18.40 -16.65 11.59
CA GLU A 126 -18.29 -16.27 10.19
C GLU A 126 -18.27 -14.74 10.02
N SER A 127 -19.19 -14.03 10.71
CA SER A 127 -19.22 -12.57 10.71
C SER A 127 -17.91 -11.98 11.25
N TYR A 128 -17.41 -12.55 12.35
CA TYR A 128 -16.11 -12.20 12.92
C TYR A 128 -14.96 -12.41 11.93
N ALA A 129 -14.90 -13.60 11.30
CA ALA A 129 -13.89 -13.89 10.29
C ALA A 129 -13.93 -12.90 9.13
N ARG A 130 -15.12 -12.59 8.61
CA ARG A 130 -15.28 -11.59 7.55
C ARG A 130 -14.81 -10.21 7.99
N HIS A 131 -15.13 -9.83 9.23
CA HIS A 131 -14.74 -8.54 9.80
C HIS A 131 -13.22 -8.40 9.91
N VAL A 132 -12.52 -9.35 10.55
CA VAL A 132 -11.06 -9.24 10.73
C VAL A 132 -10.29 -9.30 9.41
N HIS A 133 -10.75 -10.11 8.44
CA HIS A 133 -10.16 -10.10 7.09
C HIS A 133 -10.44 -8.77 6.37
N GLY A 134 -11.63 -8.20 6.58
CA GLY A 134 -12.00 -6.88 6.09
C GLY A 134 -11.12 -5.76 6.66
N CYS A 135 -10.76 -5.83 7.95
CA CYS A 135 -9.83 -4.87 8.56
C CYS A 135 -8.46 -4.88 7.89
N LEU A 136 -7.88 -6.07 7.66
CA LEU A 136 -6.62 -6.21 6.94
C LEU A 136 -6.72 -5.70 5.50
N MET A 137 -7.80 -6.06 4.79
CA MET A 137 -8.05 -5.59 3.43
C MET A 137 -8.18 -4.07 3.35
N ARG A 138 -8.89 -3.45 4.31
CA ARG A 138 -9.04 -1.99 4.40
C ARG A 138 -7.71 -1.31 4.64
N LEU A 139 -6.90 -1.80 5.58
CA LEU A 139 -5.58 -1.25 5.87
C LEU A 139 -4.62 -1.40 4.69
N ALA A 140 -4.64 -2.54 4.00
CA ALA A 140 -3.89 -2.73 2.76
C ALA A 140 -4.25 -1.69 1.70
N ALA A 141 -5.55 -1.44 1.51
CA ALA A 141 -6.02 -0.42 0.56
C ALA A 141 -5.55 0.98 0.95
N ILE A 142 -5.60 1.35 2.24
CA ILE A 142 -5.08 2.62 2.74
C ILE A 142 -3.59 2.75 2.45
N VAL A 143 -2.78 1.74 2.82
CA VAL A 143 -1.34 1.74 2.58
C VAL A 143 -1.04 1.94 1.09
N PHE A 144 -1.71 1.19 0.20
CA PHE A 144 -1.46 1.28 -1.23
C PHE A 144 -1.97 2.59 -1.84
N GLN A 145 -3.02 3.19 -1.29
CA GLN A 145 -3.49 4.50 -1.72
C GLN A 145 -2.53 5.62 -1.31
N THR A 146 -1.94 5.51 -0.11
CA THR A 146 -1.09 6.55 0.47
C THR A 146 0.34 6.49 -0.02
N LEU A 147 0.90 5.30 -0.17
CA LEU A 147 2.34 5.10 -0.42
C LEU A 147 2.58 4.39 -1.75
N PRO A 148 3.67 4.68 -2.47
CA PRO A 148 3.98 4.07 -3.76
C PRO A 148 4.71 2.71 -3.62
N PHE A 149 4.24 1.85 -2.72
CA PHE A 149 4.87 0.55 -2.43
C PHE A 149 4.11 -0.63 -3.03
N GLU A 150 4.82 -1.72 -3.32
CA GLU A 150 4.27 -2.87 -4.04
C GLU A 150 3.70 -3.94 -3.10
N THR A 151 4.20 -4.02 -1.86
CA THR A 151 3.80 -5.07 -0.93
C THR A 151 3.48 -4.51 0.45
N VAL A 152 2.53 -5.15 1.13
CA VAL A 152 2.21 -4.89 2.54
C VAL A 152 2.11 -6.22 3.29
N VAL A 153 2.68 -6.29 4.49
CA VAL A 153 2.55 -7.41 5.42
C VAL A 153 1.71 -6.95 6.60
N LEU A 154 0.59 -7.62 6.84
CA LEU A 154 -0.35 -7.28 7.91
C LEU A 154 -0.49 -8.46 8.85
N SER A 155 -0.24 -8.23 10.13
CA SER A 155 -0.35 -9.22 11.20
C SER A 155 -1.39 -8.74 12.21
N GLY A 156 -2.49 -9.48 12.31
CA GLY A 156 -3.58 -9.18 13.22
C GLY A 156 -3.50 -10.03 14.48
N PHE A 157 -3.50 -9.38 15.64
CA PHE A 157 -3.54 -10.01 16.95
C PHE A 157 -4.80 -9.62 17.71
N THR A 158 -5.13 -10.44 18.72
CA THR A 158 -6.20 -10.15 19.69
C THR A 158 -5.63 -10.33 21.08
N GLN A 159 -6.21 -9.66 22.07
CA GLN A 159 -5.76 -9.78 23.45
C GLN A 159 -6.46 -10.95 24.16
N ARG A 160 -5.69 -11.90 24.70
CA ARG A 160 -6.22 -13.07 25.39
C ARG A 160 -5.57 -13.25 26.75
N ILE A 161 -6.39 -13.61 27.75
CA ILE A 161 -5.87 -13.97 29.07
C ILE A 161 -5.20 -15.34 28.96
N SER A 162 -3.90 -15.36 29.20
CA SER A 162 -3.12 -16.58 29.25
C SER A 162 -3.54 -17.47 30.40
N LYS A 163 -3.96 -18.70 30.11
CA LYS A 163 -4.32 -19.68 31.14
C LYS A 163 -3.12 -20.12 31.98
N LYS A 164 -1.90 -19.85 31.52
CA LYS A 164 -0.66 -20.21 32.21
C LYS A 164 -0.25 -19.15 33.22
N THR A 165 -0.33 -17.87 32.82
CA THR A 165 0.23 -16.76 33.58
C THR A 165 -0.84 -15.86 34.20
N GLY A 166 -2.07 -15.89 33.68
CA GLY A 166 -3.16 -15.00 34.05
C GLY A 166 -3.05 -13.59 33.46
N TYR A 167 -1.97 -13.29 32.72
CA TYR A 167 -1.77 -11.99 32.08
C TYR A 167 -2.48 -11.92 30.73
N LEU A 168 -2.81 -10.70 30.33
CA LEU A 168 -3.23 -10.39 28.98
C LEU A 168 -2.01 -10.51 28.06
N GLU A 169 -2.11 -11.37 27.06
CA GLU A 169 -1.06 -11.64 26.07
C GLU A 169 -1.63 -11.43 24.67
N ASP A 170 -0.82 -10.89 23.76
CA ASP A 170 -1.19 -10.72 22.37
C ASP A 170 -1.12 -12.07 21.64
N GLU A 171 -2.25 -12.50 21.07
CA GLU A 171 -2.36 -13.73 20.29
C GLU A 171 -2.63 -13.38 18.82
N TYR A 172 -1.63 -13.60 17.96
CA TYR A 172 -1.79 -13.45 16.51
C TYR A 172 -2.70 -14.53 15.95
N ILE A 173 -3.69 -14.13 15.16
CA ILE A 173 -4.69 -15.05 14.58
C ILE A 173 -4.64 -15.13 13.05
N LEU A 174 -4.00 -14.14 12.42
CA LEU A 174 -3.97 -13.97 10.98
C LEU A 174 -2.77 -13.10 10.58
N SER A 175 -1.97 -13.54 9.60
CA SER A 175 -0.90 -12.75 9.02
C SER A 175 -0.89 -12.93 7.51
N CYS A 176 -0.81 -11.84 6.75
CA CYS A 176 -0.99 -11.86 5.30
C CYS A 176 -0.01 -10.91 4.61
N ARG A 177 0.66 -11.40 3.56
CA ARG A 177 1.45 -10.57 2.65
C ARG A 177 0.65 -10.36 1.37
N ILE A 178 0.30 -9.11 1.10
CA ILE A 178 -0.57 -8.70 0.00
C ILE A 178 0.24 -7.87 -0.99
N ASP A 179 0.07 -8.16 -2.28
CA ASP A 179 0.66 -7.37 -3.35
C ASP A 179 -0.35 -6.37 -3.91
N ARG A 180 0.12 -5.16 -4.25
CA ARG A 180 -0.69 -4.06 -4.83
C ARG A 180 -1.49 -4.54 -6.04
N GLN A 181 -0.84 -5.25 -6.96
CA GLN A 181 -1.47 -5.74 -8.19
C GLN A 181 -2.69 -6.63 -7.93
N ASN A 182 -2.73 -7.34 -6.80
CA ASN A 182 -3.88 -8.16 -6.46
C ASN A 182 -5.03 -7.31 -5.90
N MET A 183 -4.71 -6.27 -5.13
CA MET A 183 -5.71 -5.31 -4.64
C MET A 183 -6.32 -4.48 -5.78
N GLU A 184 -5.55 -4.16 -6.82
CA GLU A 184 -6.03 -3.40 -7.99
C GLU A 184 -7.02 -4.19 -8.86
N LYS A 185 -7.03 -5.52 -8.78
CA LYS A 185 -7.97 -6.39 -9.53
C LYS A 185 -9.36 -6.44 -8.90
N ILE A 186 -9.52 -5.95 -7.67
CA ILE A 186 -10.80 -6.01 -6.95
C ILE A 186 -11.77 -5.02 -7.58
N ASN A 187 -13.00 -5.46 -7.81
CA ASN A 187 -14.07 -4.58 -8.25
C ASN A 187 -14.64 -3.78 -7.07
N TYR A 188 -14.06 -2.62 -6.79
CA TYR A 188 -14.54 -1.71 -5.74
C TYR A 188 -15.91 -1.09 -6.02
N THR A 189 -16.43 -1.16 -7.25
CA THR A 189 -17.79 -0.68 -7.56
C THR A 189 -18.89 -1.66 -7.11
N ASN A 190 -18.55 -2.92 -6.84
CA ASN A 190 -19.47 -3.95 -6.37
C ASN A 190 -18.93 -4.64 -5.11
N LEU A 191 -18.54 -3.84 -4.12
CA LEU A 191 -17.86 -4.33 -2.92
C LEU A 191 -18.73 -5.25 -2.06
N GLU A 192 -20.06 -5.14 -2.17
CA GLU A 192 -21.02 -5.99 -1.43
C GLU A 192 -20.91 -7.48 -1.74
N ASP A 193 -20.48 -7.82 -2.95
CA ASP A 193 -20.25 -9.20 -3.39
C ASP A 193 -18.79 -9.67 -3.19
N VAL A 194 -17.92 -8.81 -2.65
CA VAL A 194 -16.51 -9.16 -2.40
C VAL A 194 -16.38 -9.78 -1.02
N ASP A 195 -16.00 -11.06 -0.98
CA ASP A 195 -15.67 -11.74 0.28
C ASP A 195 -14.20 -11.49 0.67
N PRO A 196 -13.91 -10.72 1.74
CA PRO A 196 -12.54 -10.45 2.17
C PRO A 196 -11.80 -11.73 2.58
N ILE A 197 -12.50 -12.78 3.03
CA ILE A 197 -11.87 -14.06 3.33
C ILE A 197 -11.29 -14.66 2.04
N ALA A 198 -12.05 -14.66 0.95
CA ALA A 198 -11.61 -15.15 -0.35
C ALA A 198 -10.48 -14.28 -0.93
N VAL A 199 -10.57 -12.96 -0.81
CA VAL A 199 -9.54 -12.01 -1.26
C VAL A 199 -8.19 -12.30 -0.62
N LEU A 200 -8.15 -12.49 0.70
CA LEU A 200 -6.89 -12.78 1.39
C LEU A 200 -6.42 -14.23 1.18
N SER A 201 -7.32 -15.17 0.88
CA SER A 201 -6.96 -16.58 0.69
C SER A 201 -6.15 -16.85 -0.58
N VAL A 202 -6.16 -15.95 -1.56
CA VAL A 202 -5.31 -16.05 -2.76
C VAL A 202 -3.95 -15.38 -2.59
N GLN A 203 -3.72 -14.71 -1.47
CA GLN A 203 -2.44 -14.09 -1.10
C GLN A 203 -1.54 -15.07 -0.35
N THR A 204 -0.33 -14.64 0.02
CA THR A 204 0.50 -15.41 0.93
C THR A 204 -0.05 -15.23 2.35
N LEU A 205 -0.80 -16.23 2.81
CA LEU A 205 -1.61 -16.18 4.02
C LEU A 205 -1.16 -17.21 5.06
N VAL A 206 -0.90 -16.75 6.29
CA VAL A 206 -0.74 -17.59 7.48
C VAL A 206 -1.98 -17.44 8.35
N ARG A 207 -2.76 -18.52 8.48
CA ARG A 207 -3.99 -18.55 9.28
C ARG A 207 -4.33 -19.99 9.67
N LYS A 208 -4.69 -20.20 10.94
CA LYS A 208 -5.29 -21.46 11.41
C LYS A 208 -6.75 -21.22 11.73
N MET A 209 -7.63 -21.59 10.80
CA MET A 209 -9.08 -21.39 10.93
C MET A 209 -9.82 -22.68 10.57
N SER A 210 -10.73 -23.13 11.43
CA SER A 210 -11.57 -24.31 11.16
C SER A 210 -12.65 -24.03 10.11
N ALA A 211 -13.29 -25.09 9.59
CA ALA A 211 -14.47 -24.98 8.72
C ALA A 211 -15.69 -24.28 9.38
N THR A 212 -15.64 -24.07 10.70
CA THR A 212 -16.64 -23.31 11.46
C THR A 212 -16.16 -21.92 11.86
N PHE A 213 -15.11 -21.42 11.21
CA PHE A 213 -14.52 -20.09 11.40
C PHE A 213 -13.90 -19.83 12.78
N LEU A 214 -13.59 -20.89 13.53
CA LEU A 214 -12.83 -20.77 14.77
C LEU A 214 -11.34 -20.54 14.44
N PHE A 215 -10.79 -19.41 14.88
CA PHE A 215 -9.37 -19.08 14.79
C PHE A 215 -8.54 -19.78 15.88
N GLN A 216 -7.25 -19.96 15.60
CA GLN A 216 -6.24 -20.42 16.54
C GLN A 216 -4.98 -19.57 16.38
N ALA A 217 -4.20 -19.48 17.46
CA ALA A 217 -2.89 -18.82 17.47
C ALA A 217 -1.97 -19.28 16.32
N ILE A 218 -1.34 -18.31 15.69
CA ILE A 218 -0.30 -18.47 14.67
C ILE A 218 0.99 -17.79 15.10
N ASP A 219 2.09 -18.21 14.48
CA ASP A 219 3.29 -17.38 14.41
C ASP A 219 3.13 -16.49 13.16
N PRO A 220 3.15 -15.14 13.28
CA PRO A 220 3.00 -14.25 12.15
C PRO A 220 4.24 -14.29 11.24
N PHE A 221 4.16 -13.62 10.08
CA PHE A 221 5.40 -13.32 9.34
C PHE A 221 6.36 -12.56 10.25
N THR A 222 7.59 -13.03 10.33
CA THR A 222 8.64 -12.37 11.11
C THR A 222 9.45 -11.45 10.22
N ILE A 223 9.81 -10.31 10.75
CA ILE A 223 10.94 -9.54 10.26
C ILE A 223 12.17 -10.43 10.46
N ASN A 224 12.75 -10.95 9.38
CA ASN A 224 14.13 -11.38 9.45
C ASN A 224 14.93 -10.09 9.60
N ALA A 225 15.36 -9.77 10.83
CA ALA A 225 16.39 -8.78 11.04
C ALA A 225 17.66 -9.33 10.37
N GLY A 226 17.85 -8.97 9.10
CA GLY A 226 19.07 -9.26 8.40
C GLY A 226 20.22 -8.59 9.13
N THR A 227 21.03 -9.36 9.84
CA THR A 227 22.43 -9.02 10.05
C THR A 227 23.08 -8.92 8.68
N SER A 228 23.32 -7.70 8.19
CA SER A 228 24.50 -7.27 7.42
C SER A 228 24.45 -5.76 7.18
#